data_AF-A0A1B6I7D4-F1
#
_entry.id   AF-A0A1B6I7D4-F1
#
_cell.length_a   1.000
_cell.length_b   1.000
_cell.length_c   1.000
_cell.angle_alpha   90.00
_cell.angle_beta   90.00
_cell.angle_gamma   90.00
#
_symmetry.space_group_name_H-M   'P 1'
#
loop_
_entity.id
_entity.type
_entity.pdbx_description
1 polymer ?
#
loop_
_entity_poly.entity_id
_entity_poly.type
_entity_poly.pdbx_seq_one_letter_code
_entity_poly.pdbx_strand_id
1 'polypeptide(L)'
;MHGAGMFCGQNLGPRYAVFEPAVRHKGFKQMGKDIANPVSTLDCAVKMLHYLGHHEAARRIERAIDLTINEDLVHTRDMLGVASTSTMVHNIERRIRESMPVGYSDDETHLPPLPST
;
A
#
# COMPACT_ATOMS: atom_id res chain seq x y z
N MET A 1 12.16 7.23 14.78
CA MET A 1 11.42 5.95 14.80
C MET A 1 10.01 6.29 14.33
N HIS A 2 9.68 5.98 13.07
CA HIS A 2 8.37 6.25 12.48
C HIS A 2 7.31 5.37 13.16
N GLY A 3 6.14 5.93 13.46
CA GLY A 3 5.14 5.30 14.33
C GLY A 3 4.60 3.96 13.82
N ALA A 4 3.86 3.26 14.68
CA ALA A 4 3.36 1.91 14.42
C ALA A 4 2.44 1.81 13.17
N GLY A 5 1.92 2.95 12.66
CA GLY A 5 1.05 3.05 11.47
C GLY A 5 1.71 2.76 10.12
N MET A 6 2.99 2.37 10.10
CA MET A 6 3.74 2.07 8.86
C MET A 6 3.92 0.57 8.59
N PHE A 7 3.67 -0.31 9.58
CA PHE A 7 4.03 -1.72 9.47
C PHE A 7 2.82 -2.64 9.31
N CYS A 8 2.96 -3.65 8.47
CA CYS A 8 2.03 -4.76 8.38
C CYS A 8 2.32 -5.89 9.41
N GLY A 9 1.25 -6.43 10.00
CA GLY A 9 1.23 -7.73 10.67
C GLY A 9 0.86 -8.87 9.71
N GLN A 10 1.49 -10.03 9.88
CA GLN A 10 1.28 -11.22 9.05
C GLN A 10 0.95 -12.42 9.95
N ASN A 11 -0.20 -13.06 9.72
CA ASN A 11 -0.59 -14.29 10.39
C ASN A 11 -0.61 -15.42 9.36
N LEU A 12 0.41 -16.28 9.38
CA LEU A 12 0.60 -17.36 8.42
C LEU A 12 0.20 -18.70 9.08
N GLY A 13 -0.74 -19.39 8.46
CA GLY A 13 -1.18 -20.74 8.83
C GLY A 13 -0.88 -21.75 7.71
N PRO A 14 -1.08 -23.05 7.96
CA PRO A 14 -0.73 -24.11 7.01
C PRO A 14 -1.59 -24.10 5.73
N ARG A 15 -2.73 -23.40 5.73
CA ARG A 15 -3.64 -23.29 4.57
C ARG A 15 -4.01 -21.86 4.20
N TYR A 16 -3.81 -20.90 5.10
CA TYR A 16 -4.31 -19.53 4.96
C TYR A 16 -3.27 -18.54 5.46
N ALA A 17 -3.26 -17.36 4.86
CA ALA A 17 -2.44 -16.24 5.29
C ALA A 17 -3.31 -14.99 5.42
N VAL A 18 -3.11 -14.21 6.48
CA VAL A 18 -3.81 -12.94 6.73
C VAL A 18 -2.78 -11.83 6.91
N PHE A 19 -2.96 -10.74 6.18
CA PHE A 19 -2.13 -9.55 6.21
C PHE A 19 -2.98 -8.38 6.69
N GLU A 20 -2.56 -7.70 7.74
CA GLU A 20 -3.35 -6.64 8.37
C GLU A 20 -2.46 -5.56 8.99
N PRO A 21 -2.87 -4.29 9.04
CA PRO A 21 -2.09 -3.26 9.71
C PRO A 21 -1.72 -3.65 11.14
N ALA A 22 -0.45 -3.51 11.55
CA ALA A 22 0.00 -3.80 12.94
C ALA A 22 -0.77 -2.94 13.97
N VAL A 23 -1.19 -1.78 13.49
CA VAL A 23 -2.18 -0.79 13.94
C VAL A 23 -3.57 -1.23 14.39
N ARG A 24 -3.78 -2.17 15.32
CA ARG A 24 -5.15 -2.62 15.69
C ARG A 24 -6.02 -1.62 16.48
N HIS A 25 -5.51 -0.45 16.85
CA HIS A 25 -6.30 0.55 17.56
C HIS A 25 -7.49 1.01 16.70
N LYS A 26 -8.67 1.06 17.30
CA LYS A 26 -9.93 1.35 16.61
C LYS A 26 -9.88 2.76 15.99
N GLY A 27 -9.75 2.82 14.66
CA GLY A 27 -9.76 4.05 13.86
C GLY A 27 -11.07 4.84 13.87
N PHE A 28 -11.99 4.59 14.81
CA PHE A 28 -13.28 5.29 14.91
C PHE A 28 -13.12 6.81 14.92
N LYS A 29 -12.05 7.34 15.52
CA LYS A 29 -11.77 8.78 15.55
C LYS A 29 -11.38 9.37 14.19
N GLN A 30 -10.90 8.55 13.25
CA GLN A 30 -10.42 8.94 11.92
C GLN A 30 -11.41 8.58 10.80
N MET A 31 -12.42 7.76 11.09
CA MET A 31 -13.42 7.33 10.12
C MET A 31 -14.13 8.53 9.47
N GLY A 32 -14.19 8.53 8.13
CA GLY A 32 -14.87 9.56 7.34
C GLY A 32 -14.17 10.92 7.30
N LYS A 33 -12.90 11.02 7.75
CA LYS A 33 -12.19 12.31 7.88
C LYS A 33 -11.02 12.51 6.92
N ASP A 34 -10.68 11.52 6.08
CA ASP A 34 -9.55 11.61 5.13
C ASP A 34 -8.19 11.91 5.81
N ILE A 35 -7.98 11.44 7.04
CA ILE A 35 -6.75 11.68 7.83
C ILE A 35 -6.04 10.38 8.26
N ALA A 36 -6.50 9.23 7.79
CA ALA A 36 -5.86 7.96 8.06
C ALA A 36 -4.57 7.83 7.24
N ASN A 37 -3.55 7.19 7.80
CA ASN A 37 -2.36 6.82 7.04
C ASN A 37 -2.64 5.56 6.22
N PRO A 38 -2.61 5.61 4.87
CA PRO A 38 -2.84 4.44 4.04
C PRO A 38 -1.62 3.49 3.97
N VAL A 39 -0.43 3.92 4.39
CA VAL A 39 0.84 3.21 4.15
C VAL A 39 0.85 1.81 4.75
N SER A 40 0.41 1.63 6.00
CA SER A 40 0.37 0.27 6.60
C SER A 40 -0.53 -0.70 5.86
N THR A 41 -1.68 -0.25 5.38
CA THR A 41 -2.60 -1.09 4.60
C THR A 41 -1.99 -1.45 3.25
N LEU A 42 -1.31 -0.50 2.60
CA LEU A 42 -0.63 -0.74 1.33
C LEU A 42 0.59 -1.66 1.50
N ASP A 43 1.37 -1.51 2.58
CA ASP A 43 2.47 -2.43 2.95
C ASP A 43 1.94 -3.87 3.15
N CYS A 44 0.75 -4.03 3.72
CA CYS A 44 0.10 -5.33 3.77
C CYS A 44 -0.26 -5.90 2.41
N ALA A 45 -0.78 -5.07 1.50
CA ALA A 45 -1.04 -5.49 0.13
C ALA A 45 0.27 -5.90 -0.58
N VAL A 46 1.36 -5.16 -0.38
CA VAL A 46 2.71 -5.49 -0.90
C VAL A 46 3.15 -6.87 -0.39
N LYS A 47 3.07 -7.12 0.92
CA LYS A 47 3.47 -8.41 1.51
C LYS A 47 2.58 -9.55 1.04
N MET A 48 1.28 -9.31 0.91
CA MET A 48 0.33 -10.28 0.33
C MET A 48 0.70 -10.62 -1.11
N LEU A 49 1.00 -9.62 -1.95
CA LEU A 49 1.44 -9.83 -3.33
C LEU A 49 2.75 -10.61 -3.39
N HIS A 50 3.70 -10.34 -2.50
CA HIS A 50 4.91 -11.16 -2.38
C HIS A 50 4.57 -12.61 -2.00
N TYR A 51 3.68 -12.82 -1.03
CA TYR A 51 3.26 -14.15 -0.61
C TYR A 51 2.58 -14.94 -1.76
N LEU A 52 1.83 -14.25 -2.62
CA LEU A 52 1.18 -14.83 -3.80
C LEU A 52 2.11 -15.00 -5.02
N GLY A 53 3.38 -14.60 -4.93
CA GLY A 53 4.36 -14.69 -6.03
C GLY A 53 4.32 -13.52 -7.03
N HIS A 54 3.48 -12.52 -6.83
CA HIS A 54 3.37 -11.31 -7.67
C HIS A 54 4.43 -10.26 -7.31
N HIS A 55 5.70 -10.65 -7.33
CA HIS A 55 6.81 -9.84 -6.81
C HIS A 55 7.05 -8.54 -7.59
N GLU A 56 6.79 -8.52 -8.90
CA GLU A 56 6.97 -7.31 -9.70
C GLU A 56 5.95 -6.23 -9.32
N ALA A 57 4.67 -6.59 -9.27
CA ALA A 57 3.62 -5.69 -8.81
C ALA A 57 3.89 -5.19 -7.38
N ALA A 58 4.31 -6.10 -6.50
CA ALA A 58 4.67 -5.75 -5.12
C ALA A 58 5.80 -4.71 -5.06
N ARG A 59 6.91 -4.93 -5.79
CA ARG A 59 8.04 -3.99 -5.84
C ARG A 59 7.67 -2.64 -6.43
N ARG A 60 6.77 -2.59 -7.42
CA ARG A 60 6.29 -1.32 -7.99
C ARG A 60 5.56 -0.49 -6.93
N ILE A 61 4.66 -1.11 -6.17
CA ILE A 61 3.91 -0.44 -5.09
C ILE A 61 4.86 -0.04 -3.96
N GLU A 62 5.76 -0.94 -3.53
CA GLU A 62 6.75 -0.66 -2.49
C GLU A 62 7.63 0.54 -2.84
N ARG A 63 8.14 0.58 -4.08
CA ARG A 63 8.93 1.71 -4.57
C ARG A 63 8.11 3.00 -4.66
N ALA A 64 6.85 2.92 -5.10
CA ALA A 64 5.99 4.09 -5.16
C ALA A 64 5.75 4.69 -3.76
N ILE A 65 5.51 3.85 -2.75
CA ILE A 65 5.40 4.28 -1.36
C ILE A 65 6.69 4.95 -0.89
N ASP A 66 7.84 4.32 -1.14
CA ASP A 66 9.16 4.85 -0.74
C ASP A 66 9.43 6.23 -1.35
N LEU A 67 9.21 6.39 -2.65
CA LEU A 67 9.39 7.67 -3.35
C LEU A 67 8.41 8.74 -2.86
N THR A 68 7.14 8.39 -2.59
CA THR A 68 6.17 9.34 -2.05
C THR A 68 6.53 9.83 -0.66
N ILE A 69 7.07 8.96 0.20
CA ILE A 69 7.47 9.33 1.56
C ILE A 69 8.79 10.11 1.55
N ASN A 70 9.78 9.64 0.80
CA ASN A 70 11.17 10.12 0.92
C ASN A 70 11.55 11.21 -0.10
N GLU A 71 10.93 11.23 -1.29
CA GLU A 71 11.20 12.25 -2.31
C GLU A 71 10.08 13.29 -2.39
N ASP A 72 8.81 12.86 -2.49
CA ASP A 72 7.68 13.80 -2.57
C ASP A 72 7.36 14.45 -1.21
N LEU A 73 7.92 13.90 -0.11
CA LEU A 73 7.72 14.36 1.27
C LEU A 73 6.24 14.47 1.67
N VAL A 74 5.39 13.59 1.13
CA VAL A 74 3.96 13.55 1.44
C VAL A 74 3.74 12.73 2.69
N HIS A 75 3.48 13.40 3.82
CA HIS A 75 3.32 12.76 5.13
C HIS A 75 1.94 13.04 5.72
N THR A 76 1.27 12.00 6.19
CA THR A 76 0.05 12.13 7.00
C THR A 76 0.37 12.57 8.43
N ARG A 77 -0.67 12.91 9.20
CA ARG A 77 -0.51 13.51 10.55
C ARG A 77 0.28 12.65 11.54
N ASP A 78 0.13 11.34 11.49
CA ASP A 78 0.88 10.38 12.32
C ASP A 78 2.37 10.29 11.92
N MET A 79 2.70 10.73 10.70
CA MET A 79 4.06 10.94 10.20
C MET A 79 4.52 12.40 10.37
N LEU A 80 3.84 13.18 11.23
CA LEU A 80 4.09 14.60 11.51
C LEU A 80 3.88 15.55 10.31
N GLY A 81 3.18 15.10 9.27
CA GLY A 81 2.82 15.96 8.14
C GLY A 81 1.39 16.48 8.19
N VAL A 82 0.94 17.03 7.06
CA VAL A 82 -0.38 17.65 6.89
C VAL A 82 -1.17 17.06 5.72
N ALA A 83 -0.64 16.04 5.05
CA ALA A 83 -1.30 15.41 3.91
C ALA A 83 -2.53 14.62 4.36
N SER A 84 -3.54 14.59 3.48
CA SER A 84 -4.73 13.77 3.66
C SER A 84 -4.49 12.33 3.17
N THR A 85 -5.36 11.39 3.53
CA THR A 85 -5.31 10.01 3.02
C THR A 85 -5.34 10.01 1.49
N SER A 86 -6.28 10.75 0.91
CA SER A 86 -6.44 10.88 -0.54
C SER A 86 -5.21 11.48 -1.22
N THR A 87 -4.62 12.54 -0.65
CA THR A 87 -3.37 13.13 -1.19
C THR A 87 -2.25 12.09 -1.26
N MET A 88 -2.10 11.29 -0.20
CA MET A 88 -1.06 10.26 -0.17
C MET A 88 -1.34 9.15 -1.18
N VAL A 89 -2.57 8.65 -1.27
CA VAL A 89 -2.97 7.62 -2.25
C VAL A 89 -2.75 8.09 -3.68
N HIS A 90 -3.18 9.31 -4.04
CA HIS A 90 -2.99 9.83 -5.39
C HIS A 90 -1.52 10.01 -5.77
N ASN A 91 -0.65 10.39 -4.82
CA ASN A 91 0.79 10.47 -5.09
C ASN A 91 1.41 9.09 -5.33
N ILE A 92 1.01 8.09 -4.55
CA ILE A 92 1.45 6.71 -4.75
C ILE A 92 0.97 6.20 -6.11
N GLU A 93 -0.30 6.43 -6.46
CA GLU A 93 -0.84 6.06 -7.77
C GLU A 93 -0.06 6.72 -8.92
N ARG A 94 0.23 8.02 -8.81
CA ARG A 94 1.06 8.74 -9.77
C ARG A 94 2.43 8.08 -9.94
N ARG A 95 3.13 7.78 -8.84
CA ARG A 95 4.44 7.11 -8.86
C ARG A 95 4.37 5.70 -9.48
N ILE A 96 3.27 4.98 -9.24
CA ILE A 96 3.02 3.68 -9.90
C ILE A 96 2.90 3.88 -11.42
N ARG A 97 2.04 4.82 -11.88
CA ARG A 97 1.83 5.09 -13.31
C ARG A 97 3.13 5.53 -14.01
N GLU A 98 3.93 6.36 -13.37
CA GLU A 98 5.25 6.80 -13.88
C GLU A 98 6.25 5.63 -14.01
N SER A 99 6.10 4.57 -13.22
CA SER A 99 6.93 3.37 -13.30
C SER A 99 6.49 2.37 -14.37
N MET A 100 5.30 2.54 -14.94
CA MET A 100 4.76 1.62 -15.94
C MET A 100 5.40 1.84 -17.32
N PRO A 101 5.57 0.77 -18.11
CA PRO A 101 6.00 0.91 -19.50
C PRO A 101 5.04 1.79 -20.30
N VAL A 102 5.58 2.55 -21.26
CA VAL A 102 4.79 3.31 -22.23
C VAL A 102 3.85 2.35 -22.97
N GLY A 103 2.54 2.57 -22.85
CA GLY A 103 1.50 1.74 -23.46
C GLY A 103 0.75 0.79 -22.51
N TYR A 104 1.08 0.77 -21.21
CA TYR A 104 0.26 0.08 -20.22
C TYR A 104 -1.15 0.69 -20.13
N SER A 105 -2.20 -0.14 -20.29
CA SER A 105 -3.61 0.26 -20.21
C SER A 105 -4.29 -0.40 -19.01
N ASP A 106 -5.14 0.36 -18.29
CA ASP A 106 -5.97 -0.12 -17.17
C ASP A 106 -7.13 -1.05 -17.61
N ASP A 107 -7.02 -1.65 -18.80
CA ASP A 107 -7.98 -2.59 -19.38
C ASP A 107 -7.83 -3.97 -18.68
N GLU A 108 -8.94 -4.55 -18.23
CA GLU A 108 -9.02 -5.84 -17.53
C GLU A 108 -8.40 -7.04 -18.29
N THR A 109 -8.07 -6.90 -19.57
CA THR A 109 -7.46 -7.95 -20.41
C THR A 109 -6.03 -8.34 -20.02
N HIS A 110 -5.39 -7.64 -19.08
CA HIS A 110 -4.02 -7.92 -18.65
C HIS A 110 -3.86 -8.55 -17.27
N LEU A 111 -4.97 -8.92 -16.58
CA LEU A 111 -4.81 -9.72 -15.37
C LEU A 111 -4.20 -11.09 -15.71
N PRO A 112 -3.15 -11.54 -14.98
CA PRO A 112 -2.67 -12.89 -15.13
C PRO A 112 -3.83 -13.86 -14.84
N PRO A 113 -3.95 -14.98 -15.59
CA PRO A 113 -5.00 -15.94 -15.35
C PRO A 113 -4.96 -16.40 -13.90
N LEU A 114 -6.13 -16.45 -13.25
CA LEU A 114 -6.24 -16.96 -11.89
C LEU A 114 -5.63 -18.36 -11.83
N PRO A 115 -4.86 -18.70 -10.79
CA PRO A 115 -4.28 -20.03 -10.67
C PRO A 115 -5.41 -21.06 -10.65
N SER A 116 -5.31 -22.06 -11.52
CA SER A 116 -6.23 -23.20 -11.53
C SER A 116 -6.08 -23.97 -10.22
N THR A 117 -7.16 -24.03 -9.44
CA THR A 117 -7.29 -24.87 -8.23
C THR A 117 -7.24 -26.35 -8.56
#